data_AF-A0A2V2BQZ8-F1
#
_entry.id   AF-A0A2V2BQZ8-F1
#
_cell.length_a   1.000
_cell.length_b   1.000
_cell.length_c   1.000
_cell.angle_alpha   90.00
_cell.angle_beta   90.00
_cell.angle_gamma   90.00
#
_symmetry.space_group_name_H-M   'P 1'
#
loop_
_entity.id
_entity.type
_entity.pdbx_description
1 polymer ?
#
loop_
_entity_poly.entity_id
_entity_poly.type
_entity_poly.pdbx_seq_one_letter_code
_entity_poly.pdbx_strand_id
1 'polypeptide(L)'
;MLSKIKNIFTNKESKAEPETTQQKAKGQKLKVGYIHLSGCTGDLMSFTENYDDLVDLLHAVDIVYGTTLIDRWDMPEMDIVLIEGSVCLEDEHSIKELKEAREKADLLVAFGSCASTGGFTVYAKGGQQAQPQHSSFVPLQYIVDVDMAIPGCPPSPESIKKVILAAATNDMEYLKPFMEFAKNKEACGCDLQKKIVNQSICIGCGTCAAACPTRAMTMKDGRPLFNCDRCVKCGLCYYQCTRSWWPIDQIRKDMQKEQ
;
A
#
# COMPACT_ATOMS: atom_id res chain seq x y z
N MET A 1 -16.73 -9.53 4.52
CA MET A 1 -15.56 -9.12 3.72
C MET A 1 -15.66 -9.62 2.28
N LEU A 2 -15.88 -10.92 2.02
CA LEU A 2 -16.18 -11.43 0.66
C LEU A 2 -17.63 -11.21 0.16
N SER A 3 -18.55 -10.82 1.06
CA SER A 3 -19.96 -10.56 0.73
C SER A 3 -20.22 -9.21 0.09
N LYS A 4 -19.41 -8.17 0.38
CA LYS A 4 -19.56 -6.85 -0.24
C LYS A 4 -19.09 -6.81 -1.70
N ILE A 5 -18.20 -7.73 -2.10
CA ILE A 5 -17.75 -7.91 -3.49
C ILE A 5 -18.68 -8.88 -4.26
N LYS A 6 -19.26 -9.88 -3.59
CA LYS A 6 -20.26 -10.78 -4.21
C LYS A 6 -21.58 -10.09 -4.57
N ASN A 7 -21.96 -9.05 -3.83
CA ASN A 7 -23.25 -8.36 -4.02
C ASN A 7 -23.33 -7.50 -5.29
N ILE A 8 -22.29 -7.45 -6.12
CA ILE A 8 -22.33 -6.82 -7.44
C ILE A 8 -23.00 -7.75 -8.49
N PHE A 9 -23.11 -9.07 -8.27
CA PHE A 9 -23.44 -10.01 -9.37
C PHE A 9 -24.37 -11.20 -9.07
N THR A 10 -25.16 -11.22 -8.00
CA THR A 10 -26.21 -12.26 -7.86
C THR A 10 -27.54 -11.65 -7.43
N ASN A 11 -28.47 -11.48 -8.37
CA ASN A 11 -29.87 -11.16 -8.06
C ASN A 11 -30.84 -12.09 -8.83
N LYS A 12 -31.57 -12.88 -8.06
CA LYS A 12 -32.89 -13.51 -8.29
C LYS A 12 -33.36 -13.84 -6.86
N GLU A 13 -34.45 -13.35 -6.28
CA GLU A 13 -35.66 -12.70 -6.76
C GLU A 13 -36.28 -11.81 -5.64
N SER A 14 -36.97 -10.76 -6.07
CA SER A 14 -38.15 -10.11 -5.46
C SER A 14 -38.02 -9.02 -4.37
N LYS A 15 -38.24 -7.78 -4.85
CA LYS A 15 -38.97 -6.61 -4.31
C LYS A 15 -38.19 -5.43 -3.69
N ALA A 16 -38.39 -4.30 -4.39
CA ALA A 16 -38.20 -2.87 -4.08
C ALA A 16 -36.78 -2.28 -4.29
N GLU A 17 -36.61 -1.62 -5.45
CA GLU A 17 -35.41 -0.90 -5.92
C GLU A 17 -35.28 0.50 -5.29
N PRO A 18 -34.04 0.98 -5.11
CA PRO A 18 -33.66 2.21 -5.78
C PRO A 18 -32.45 2.01 -6.71
N GLU A 19 -32.61 2.53 -7.92
CA GLU A 19 -31.61 2.94 -8.93
C GLU A 19 -30.39 3.63 -8.27
N THR A 20 -29.13 3.51 -8.68
CA THR A 20 -28.44 3.01 -9.88
C THR A 20 -26.96 2.80 -9.51
N THR A 21 -26.34 1.68 -9.89
CA THR A 21 -24.87 1.58 -9.99
C THR A 21 -24.55 1.03 -11.37
N GLN A 22 -24.09 1.93 -12.26
CA GLN A 22 -23.80 1.63 -13.65
C GLN A 22 -22.49 0.83 -13.74
N GLN A 23 -22.57 -0.37 -14.34
CA GLN A 23 -21.40 -1.15 -14.73
C GLN A 23 -20.60 -0.38 -15.79
N LYS A 24 -19.31 -0.11 -15.54
CA LYS A 24 -18.46 0.65 -16.46
C LYS A 24 -18.15 -0.13 -17.74
N ALA A 25 -18.29 0.55 -18.87
CA ALA A 25 -18.09 -0.01 -20.20
C ALA A 25 -16.60 -0.23 -20.54
N LYS A 26 -16.35 -1.23 -21.39
CA LYS A 26 -15.03 -1.59 -21.92
C LYS A 26 -14.41 -0.38 -22.64
N GLY A 27 -13.39 0.26 -22.05
CA GLY A 27 -12.69 1.43 -22.62
C GLY A 27 -12.63 2.68 -21.72
N GLN A 28 -13.20 2.66 -20.52
CA GLN A 28 -13.09 3.77 -19.56
C GLN A 28 -11.82 3.61 -18.71
N LYS A 29 -10.96 4.63 -18.67
CA LYS A 29 -9.77 4.66 -17.79
C LYS A 29 -10.19 4.62 -16.31
N LEU A 30 -9.38 3.97 -15.48
CA LEU A 30 -9.58 4.01 -14.02
C LEU A 30 -9.29 5.41 -13.51
N LYS A 31 -10.25 6.01 -12.78
CA LYS A 31 -10.05 7.30 -12.11
C LYS A 31 -9.23 7.08 -10.84
N VAL A 32 -8.00 7.57 -10.85
CA VAL A 32 -7.04 7.41 -9.77
C VAL A 32 -6.83 8.75 -9.05
N GLY A 33 -6.92 8.75 -7.73
CA GLY A 33 -6.41 9.84 -6.90
C GLY A 33 -5.04 9.52 -6.34
N TYR A 34 -4.21 10.56 -6.20
CA TYR A 34 -3.02 10.53 -5.36
C TYR A 34 -3.22 11.55 -4.23
N ILE A 35 -3.08 11.12 -2.98
CA ILE A 35 -3.18 12.02 -1.83
C ILE A 35 -1.89 11.92 -1.03
N HIS A 36 -1.32 13.07 -0.71
CA HIS A 36 -0.10 13.21 0.07
C HIS A 36 -0.44 13.72 1.47
N LEU A 37 -0.38 12.83 2.46
CA LEU A 37 -0.52 13.19 3.87
C LEU A 37 0.86 13.52 4.46
N SER A 38 1.22 12.97 5.62
CA SER A 38 2.58 13.12 6.18
C SER A 38 3.54 12.12 5.53
N GLY A 39 3.76 12.30 4.22
CA GLY A 39 4.66 11.51 3.37
C GLY A 39 5.96 12.23 3.03
N CYS A 40 6.76 11.66 2.13
CA CYS A 40 7.99 12.29 1.62
C CYS A 40 7.97 12.55 0.12
N THR A 41 6.88 12.20 -0.56
CA THR A 41 6.68 12.13 -2.01
C THR A 41 7.53 11.03 -2.68
N GLY A 42 8.29 10.25 -1.91
CA GLY A 42 9.16 9.21 -2.45
C GLY A 42 8.40 8.06 -3.10
N ASP A 43 7.17 7.79 -2.64
CA ASP A 43 6.33 6.76 -3.22
C ASP A 43 5.81 7.21 -4.60
N LEU A 44 5.40 8.47 -4.72
CA LEU A 44 5.06 9.06 -6.02
C LEU A 44 6.27 9.12 -6.97
N MET A 45 7.46 9.46 -6.47
CA MET A 45 8.68 9.43 -7.30
C MET A 45 8.94 8.02 -7.81
N SER A 46 8.83 6.99 -6.97
CA SER A 46 8.97 5.60 -7.40
C SER A 46 7.93 5.21 -8.48
N PHE A 47 6.71 5.75 -8.41
CA PHE A 47 5.72 5.57 -9.48
C PHE A 47 6.21 6.19 -10.81
N THR A 48 6.75 7.40 -10.80
CA THR A 48 7.24 8.08 -12.00
C THR A 48 8.56 7.52 -12.55
N GLU A 49 9.31 6.77 -11.73
CA GLU A 49 10.51 6.03 -12.15
C GLU A 49 10.20 4.79 -13.03
N ASN A 50 8.94 4.53 -13.38
CA ASN A 50 8.58 3.58 -14.43
C ASN A 50 8.88 4.15 -15.84
N TYR A 51 10.07 4.69 -16.07
CA TYR A 51 10.43 5.57 -17.21
C TYR A 51 9.80 5.19 -18.56
N ASP A 52 10.12 4.01 -19.08
CA ASP A 52 9.68 3.56 -20.41
C ASP A 52 8.16 3.26 -20.45
N ASP A 53 7.61 2.82 -19.32
CA ASP A 53 6.21 2.39 -19.18
C ASP A 53 5.30 3.48 -18.62
N LEU A 54 5.84 4.64 -18.23
CA LEU A 54 5.09 5.67 -17.49
C LEU A 54 3.96 6.22 -18.35
N VAL A 55 4.24 6.44 -19.64
CA VAL A 55 3.23 6.90 -20.61
C VAL A 55 2.12 5.87 -20.76
N ASP A 56 2.46 4.58 -20.82
CA ASP A 56 1.48 3.49 -20.90
C ASP A 56 0.64 3.37 -19.62
N LEU A 57 1.26 3.58 -18.46
CA LEU A 57 0.54 3.67 -17.19
C LEU A 57 -0.45 4.83 -17.18
N LEU A 58 -0.05 6.02 -17.64
CA LEU A 58 -0.95 7.18 -17.78
C LEU A 58 -1.99 7.03 -18.90
N HIS A 59 -1.81 6.06 -19.79
CA HIS A 59 -2.85 5.63 -20.72
C HIS A 59 -3.84 4.65 -20.08
N ALA A 60 -3.40 3.82 -19.13
CA ALA A 60 -4.25 2.89 -18.39
C ALA A 60 -5.06 3.57 -17.28
N VAL A 61 -4.49 4.59 -16.62
CA VAL A 61 -5.14 5.33 -15.52
C VAL A 61 -5.38 6.79 -15.88
N ASP A 62 -6.41 7.38 -15.31
CA ASP A 62 -6.72 8.81 -15.38
C ASP A 62 -6.52 9.40 -13.98
N ILE A 63 -5.45 10.17 -13.78
CA ILE A 63 -5.17 10.80 -12.49
C ILE A 63 -6.07 12.03 -12.34
N VAL A 64 -7.12 11.93 -11.52
CA VAL A 64 -8.18 12.95 -11.43
C VAL A 64 -8.04 13.88 -10.23
N TYR A 65 -7.17 13.54 -9.27
CA TYR A 65 -6.98 14.29 -8.04
C TYR A 65 -5.58 14.05 -7.45
N GLY A 66 -5.05 15.08 -6.79
CA GLY A 66 -3.74 15.09 -6.15
C GLY A 66 -3.01 16.36 -6.50
N THR A 67 -2.98 17.29 -5.55
CA THR A 67 -2.47 18.67 -5.74
C THR A 67 -1.00 18.74 -6.14
N THR A 68 -0.24 17.66 -5.98
CA THR A 68 1.12 17.53 -6.53
C THR A 68 1.15 17.46 -8.06
N LEU A 69 0.11 16.94 -8.70
CA LEU A 69 0.06 16.66 -10.14
C LEU A 69 -1.10 17.35 -10.87
N ILE A 70 -2.21 17.62 -10.18
CA ILE A 70 -3.47 18.07 -10.77
C ILE A 70 -3.88 19.39 -10.12
N ASP A 71 -4.16 20.40 -10.96
CA ASP A 71 -4.65 21.72 -10.55
C ASP A 71 -6.15 21.67 -10.18
N ARG A 72 -6.48 20.89 -9.14
CA ARG A 72 -7.85 20.70 -8.64
C ARG A 72 -7.86 20.68 -7.11
N TRP A 73 -8.78 21.42 -6.51
CA TRP A 73 -8.90 21.57 -5.06
C TRP A 73 -10.12 20.86 -4.46
N ASP A 74 -11.15 20.58 -5.26
CA ASP A 74 -12.29 19.76 -4.87
C ASP A 74 -11.99 18.28 -5.13
N MET A 75 -12.11 17.43 -4.10
CA MET A 75 -11.88 15.99 -4.26
C MET A 75 -13.05 15.36 -5.03
N PRO A 76 -12.83 14.73 -6.21
CA PRO A 76 -13.86 14.00 -6.94
C PRO A 76 -14.09 12.59 -6.35
N GLU A 77 -15.11 11.91 -6.86
CA GLU A 77 -15.23 10.45 -6.73
C GLU A 77 -14.15 9.73 -7.57
N MET A 78 -13.59 8.66 -7.02
CA MET A 78 -12.42 7.95 -7.55
C MET A 78 -12.64 6.44 -7.50
N ASP A 79 -12.13 5.72 -8.50
CA ASP A 79 -12.13 4.25 -8.49
C ASP A 79 -11.09 3.72 -7.50
N ILE A 80 -9.92 4.36 -7.51
CA ILE A 80 -8.78 4.01 -6.66
C ILE A 80 -8.19 5.29 -6.11
N VAL A 81 -7.86 5.32 -4.82
CA VAL A 81 -7.04 6.38 -4.24
C VAL A 81 -5.76 5.78 -3.67
N LEU A 82 -4.62 6.30 -4.11
CA LEU A 82 -3.30 6.02 -3.56
C LEU A 82 -2.99 7.08 -2.52
N ILE A 83 -2.96 6.69 -1.25
CA ILE A 83 -2.67 7.62 -0.14
C ILE A 83 -1.27 7.34 0.37
N GLU A 84 -0.38 8.30 0.17
CA GLU A 84 0.98 8.30 0.67
C GLU A 84 1.06 8.98 2.05
N GLY A 85 1.92 8.44 2.92
CA GLY A 85 2.23 9.04 4.21
C GLY A 85 1.33 8.59 5.36
N SER A 86 1.82 8.75 6.58
CA SER A 86 1.02 8.54 7.79
C SER A 86 0.11 9.74 8.06
N VAL A 87 -0.78 9.64 9.04
CA VAL A 87 -1.69 10.72 9.44
C VAL A 87 -1.22 11.29 10.77
N CYS A 88 -1.02 12.62 10.83
CA CYS A 88 -0.83 13.34 12.08
C CYS A 88 -2.18 13.50 12.79
N LEU A 89 -2.30 13.02 14.04
CA LEU A 89 -3.56 13.12 14.79
C LEU A 89 -3.88 14.54 15.25
N GLU A 90 -2.88 15.41 15.32
CA GLU A 90 -3.05 16.80 15.73
C GLU A 90 -3.32 17.75 14.53
N ASP A 91 -3.29 17.25 13.29
CA ASP A 91 -3.63 18.03 12.10
C ASP A 91 -5.05 17.70 11.60
N GLU A 92 -5.98 18.63 11.86
CA GLU A 92 -7.38 18.48 11.49
C GLU A 92 -7.60 18.32 9.98
N HIS A 93 -6.77 18.98 9.16
CA HIS A 93 -6.89 18.90 7.71
C HIS A 93 -6.55 17.49 7.21
N SER A 94 -5.41 16.92 7.64
CA SER A 94 -5.02 15.54 7.30
C SER A 94 -6.09 14.51 7.67
N ILE A 95 -6.72 14.63 8.84
CA ILE A 95 -7.78 13.71 9.27
C ILE A 95 -9.01 13.86 8.37
N LYS A 96 -9.41 15.10 8.06
CA LYS A 96 -10.56 15.38 7.20
C LYS A 96 -10.33 14.85 5.79
N GLU A 97 -9.16 15.12 5.21
CA GLU A 97 -8.80 14.68 3.86
C GLU A 97 -8.79 13.15 3.76
N LEU A 98 -8.22 12.44 4.74
CA LEU A 98 -8.27 10.98 4.75
C LEU A 98 -9.70 10.42 4.82
N LYS A 99 -10.57 11.00 5.65
CA LYS A 99 -11.98 10.58 5.75
C LYS A 99 -12.74 10.84 4.46
N GLU A 100 -12.55 12.03 3.88
CA GLU A 100 -13.16 12.40 2.60
C GLU A 100 -12.69 11.47 1.47
N ALA A 101 -11.39 11.12 1.44
CA ALA A 101 -10.84 10.17 0.49
C ALA A 101 -11.47 8.79 0.62
N ARG A 102 -11.70 8.32 1.85
CA ARG A 102 -12.38 7.03 2.09
C ARG A 102 -13.84 7.07 1.63
N GLU A 103 -14.55 8.18 1.82
CA GLU A 103 -15.93 8.33 1.38
C GLU A 103 -16.07 8.39 -0.14
N LYS A 104 -15.09 8.99 -0.83
CA LYS A 104 -15.13 9.23 -2.27
C LYS A 104 -14.42 8.19 -3.12
N ALA A 105 -13.68 7.25 -2.52
CA ALA A 105 -12.97 6.21 -3.23
C ALA A 105 -13.60 4.83 -3.03
N ASP A 106 -13.76 4.08 -4.12
CA ASP A 106 -14.19 2.67 -4.06
C ASP A 106 -13.09 1.80 -3.42
N LEU A 107 -11.83 2.01 -3.83
CA LEU A 107 -10.66 1.33 -3.27
C LEU A 107 -9.65 2.31 -2.69
N LEU A 108 -9.35 2.18 -1.40
CA LEU A 108 -8.30 2.95 -0.72
C LEU A 108 -7.04 2.09 -0.54
N VAL A 109 -5.95 2.57 -1.14
CA VAL A 109 -4.64 1.91 -1.10
C VAL A 109 -3.68 2.71 -0.23
N ALA A 110 -3.20 2.09 0.84
CA ALA A 110 -2.05 2.61 1.57
C ALA A 110 -0.80 2.48 0.71
N PHE A 111 -0.32 3.61 0.19
CA PHE A 111 0.78 3.68 -0.73
C PHE A 111 2.08 3.96 0.03
N GLY A 112 2.95 2.96 0.11
CA GLY A 112 4.18 3.05 0.89
C GLY A 112 4.03 2.68 2.37
N SER A 113 5.17 2.44 3.00
CA SER A 113 5.25 1.93 4.38
C SER A 113 4.77 2.93 5.44
N CYS A 114 4.85 4.23 5.17
CA CYS A 114 4.33 5.26 6.07
C CYS A 114 2.80 5.17 6.17
N ALA A 115 2.11 5.07 5.03
CA ALA A 115 0.68 4.86 4.99
C ALA A 115 0.27 3.51 5.57
N SER A 116 1.00 2.44 5.26
CA SER A 116 0.59 1.08 5.63
C SER A 116 0.90 0.70 7.07
N THR A 117 2.02 1.18 7.63
CA THR A 117 2.59 0.69 8.92
C THR A 117 3.15 1.82 9.79
N GLY A 118 3.04 3.07 9.37
CA GLY A 118 3.64 4.25 10.00
C GLY A 118 5.08 4.49 9.54
N GLY A 119 5.81 3.45 9.16
CA GLY A 119 7.20 3.59 8.70
C GLY A 119 8.05 4.29 9.76
N PHE A 120 8.87 5.24 9.36
CA PHE A 120 9.70 6.02 10.28
C PHE A 120 8.94 7.05 11.15
N THR A 121 7.69 7.42 10.82
CA THR A 121 6.97 8.46 11.56
C THR A 121 6.48 7.96 12.92
N VAL A 122 6.49 6.65 13.15
CA VAL A 122 6.27 6.03 14.46
C VAL A 122 7.31 6.44 15.51
N TYR A 123 8.43 7.06 15.10
CA TYR A 123 9.43 7.63 16.00
C TYR A 123 9.19 9.11 16.32
N ALA A 124 8.22 9.76 15.66
CA ALA A 124 7.85 11.13 15.95
C ALA A 124 7.36 11.24 17.40
N LYS A 125 7.70 12.37 18.04
CA LYS A 125 7.39 12.64 19.44
C LYS A 125 7.08 14.12 19.72
N GLY A 126 6.88 14.91 18.67
CA GLY A 126 6.65 16.35 18.77
C GLY A 126 7.83 17.14 19.33
N GLY A 127 7.53 18.34 19.83
CA GLY A 127 8.50 19.27 20.42
C GLY A 127 9.31 20.09 19.41
N GLN A 128 9.11 19.88 18.11
CA GLN A 128 9.81 20.63 17.06
C GLN A 128 8.97 21.80 16.55
N GLN A 129 9.60 22.97 16.37
CA GLN A 129 8.96 24.17 15.83
C GLN A 129 8.61 23.99 14.34
N ALA A 130 7.60 24.67 13.80
CA ALA A 130 6.71 25.65 14.43
C ALA A 130 5.45 25.05 15.09
N GLN A 131 5.26 23.73 14.99
CA GLN A 131 4.10 23.01 15.55
C GLN A 131 4.57 21.96 16.56
N PRO A 132 5.01 22.36 17.77
CA PRO A 132 5.54 21.43 18.77
C PRO A 132 4.52 20.39 19.23
N GLN A 133 3.22 20.63 19.03
CA GLN A 133 2.15 19.69 19.35
C GLN A 133 1.98 18.57 18.32
N HIS A 134 2.49 18.69 17.09
CA HIS A 134 2.41 17.62 16.09
C HIS A 134 3.35 16.47 16.49
N SER A 135 2.77 15.45 17.13
CA SER A 135 3.53 14.45 17.87
C SER A 135 3.13 13.03 17.54
N SER A 136 1.87 12.81 17.16
CA SER A 136 1.29 11.49 17.01
C SER A 136 1.01 11.19 15.54
N PHE A 137 1.76 10.27 14.96
CA PHE A 137 1.59 9.84 13.58
C PHE A 137 1.21 8.36 13.54
N VAL A 138 0.12 8.04 12.84
CA VAL A 138 -0.41 6.68 12.75
C VAL A 138 -0.61 6.27 11.28
N PRO A 139 -0.48 4.98 10.95
CA PRO A 139 -0.89 4.50 9.63
C PRO A 139 -2.41 4.60 9.43
N LEU A 140 -2.84 4.58 8.17
CA LEU A 140 -4.21 4.92 7.78
C LEU A 140 -5.27 4.02 8.44
N GLN A 141 -4.93 2.75 8.67
CA GLN A 141 -5.80 1.71 9.26
C GLN A 141 -6.23 1.98 10.71
N TYR A 142 -5.65 2.99 11.37
CA TYR A 142 -6.14 3.44 12.68
C TYR A 142 -7.34 4.40 12.57
N ILE A 143 -7.55 5.01 11.40
CA ILE A 143 -8.56 6.05 11.19
C ILE A 143 -9.67 5.59 10.24
N VAL A 144 -9.32 4.89 9.16
CA VAL A 144 -10.26 4.42 8.12
C VAL A 144 -9.96 2.98 7.70
N ASP A 145 -10.94 2.34 7.07
CA ASP A 145 -10.75 1.03 6.44
C ASP A 145 -9.90 1.16 5.17
N VAL A 146 -8.80 0.41 5.11
CA VAL A 146 -7.88 0.35 3.98
C VAL A 146 -8.06 -1.00 3.27
N ASP A 147 -8.26 -0.97 1.95
CA ASP A 147 -8.53 -2.17 1.17
C ASP A 147 -7.25 -2.91 0.81
N MET A 148 -6.19 -2.17 0.49
CA MET A 148 -4.92 -2.70 0.01
C MET A 148 -3.74 -1.86 0.50
N ALA A 149 -2.56 -2.46 0.61
CA ALA A 149 -1.34 -1.74 0.94
C ALA A 149 -0.20 -2.21 0.04
N ILE A 150 0.54 -1.24 -0.54
CA ILE A 150 1.75 -1.49 -1.33
C ILE A 150 2.96 -1.20 -0.42
N PRO A 151 3.61 -2.22 0.17
CA PRO A 151 4.71 -2.01 1.10
C PRO A 151 5.97 -1.51 0.39
N GLY A 152 6.68 -0.61 1.07
CA GLY A 152 8.03 -0.19 0.71
C GLY A 152 8.36 1.21 1.19
N CYS A 153 9.66 1.52 1.24
CA CYS A 153 10.13 2.85 1.64
C CYS A 153 11.31 3.28 0.72
N PRO A 154 11.02 3.61 -0.55
CA PRO A 154 9.70 3.53 -1.21
C PRO A 154 9.37 2.10 -1.71
N PRO A 155 8.11 1.80 -2.10
CA PRO A 155 7.79 0.63 -2.93
C PRO A 155 8.60 0.64 -4.22
N SER A 156 8.87 -0.53 -4.81
CA SER A 156 9.62 -0.56 -6.08
C SER A 156 8.74 -0.10 -7.25
N PRO A 157 9.29 0.59 -8.26
CA PRO A 157 8.55 1.04 -9.43
C PRO A 157 7.75 -0.09 -10.09
N GLU A 158 8.36 -1.27 -10.21
CA GLU A 158 7.76 -2.45 -10.84
C GLU A 158 6.61 -3.01 -10.03
N SER A 159 6.72 -3.00 -8.70
CA SER A 159 5.62 -3.42 -7.82
C SER A 159 4.42 -2.50 -8.00
N ILE A 160 4.65 -1.19 -8.09
CA ILE A 160 3.59 -0.20 -8.30
C ILE A 160 2.92 -0.43 -9.65
N LYS A 161 3.70 -0.53 -10.73
CA LYS A 161 3.21 -0.83 -12.09
C LYS A 161 2.35 -2.08 -12.10
N LYS A 162 2.85 -3.20 -11.57
CA LYS A 162 2.13 -4.48 -11.58
C LYS A 162 0.84 -4.41 -10.77
N VAL A 163 0.82 -3.73 -9.62
CA VAL A 163 -0.40 -3.57 -8.81
C VAL A 163 -1.44 -2.72 -9.54
N ILE A 164 -1.04 -1.60 -10.15
CA ILE A 164 -1.95 -0.74 -10.91
C ILE A 164 -2.54 -1.50 -12.11
N LEU A 165 -1.71 -2.22 -12.88
CA LEU A 165 -2.16 -3.02 -14.00
C LEU A 165 -3.08 -4.16 -13.54
N ALA A 166 -2.75 -4.86 -12.46
CA ALA A 166 -3.59 -5.90 -11.89
C ALA A 166 -4.95 -5.34 -11.41
N ALA A 167 -4.97 -4.13 -10.84
CA ALA A 167 -6.21 -3.44 -10.48
C ALA A 167 -7.04 -3.09 -11.73
N ALA A 168 -6.39 -2.61 -12.79
CA ALA A 168 -7.04 -2.33 -14.09
C ALA A 168 -7.62 -3.57 -14.75
N THR A 169 -6.97 -4.73 -14.63
CA THR A 169 -7.45 -6.00 -15.21
C THR A 169 -8.28 -6.84 -14.24
N ASN A 170 -8.53 -6.35 -13.02
CA ASN A 170 -9.25 -7.07 -11.95
C ASN A 170 -8.62 -8.44 -11.61
N ASP A 171 -7.28 -8.53 -11.59
CA ASP A 171 -6.54 -9.73 -11.19
C ASP A 171 -6.49 -9.85 -9.67
N MET A 172 -7.59 -10.33 -9.10
CA MET A 172 -7.75 -10.47 -7.64
C MET A 172 -6.80 -11.50 -7.02
N GLU A 173 -6.30 -12.46 -7.81
CA GLU A 173 -5.34 -13.44 -7.32
C GLU A 173 -3.98 -12.78 -7.07
N TYR A 174 -3.54 -11.93 -8.00
CA TYR A 174 -2.33 -11.12 -7.84
C TYR A 174 -2.44 -10.10 -6.71
N LEU A 175 -3.60 -9.47 -6.53
CA LEU A 175 -3.81 -8.40 -5.54
C LEU A 175 -3.95 -8.92 -4.09
N LYS A 176 -4.27 -10.21 -3.91
CA LYS A 176 -4.55 -10.82 -2.60
C LYS A 176 -3.47 -10.57 -1.54
N PRO A 177 -2.16 -10.72 -1.82
CA PRO A 177 -1.12 -10.48 -0.82
C PRO A 177 -1.08 -9.03 -0.32
N PHE A 178 -1.43 -8.07 -1.18
CA PHE A 178 -1.46 -6.64 -0.84
C PHE A 178 -2.68 -6.28 0.02
N MET A 179 -3.83 -6.92 -0.25
CA MET A 179 -5.02 -6.83 0.60
C MET A 179 -4.78 -7.43 1.98
N GLU A 180 -4.08 -8.58 2.03
CA GLU A 180 -3.71 -9.23 3.28
C GLU A 180 -2.67 -8.41 4.05
N PHE A 181 -1.74 -7.75 3.35
CA PHE A 181 -0.77 -6.87 3.99
C PHE A 181 -1.44 -5.65 4.62
N ALA A 182 -2.51 -5.10 4.01
CA ALA A 182 -3.25 -3.96 4.53
C ALA A 182 -3.80 -4.16 5.95
N LYS A 183 -4.03 -5.42 6.37
CA LYS A 183 -4.49 -5.75 7.72
C LYS A 183 -3.43 -5.53 8.81
N ASN A 184 -2.15 -5.43 8.44
CA ASN A 184 -1.08 -5.20 9.39
C ASN A 184 -0.98 -3.70 9.70
N LYS A 185 -1.21 -3.34 10.96
CA LYS A 185 -1.11 -1.96 11.45
C LYS A 185 0.29 -1.57 11.90
N GLU A 186 1.13 -2.56 12.20
CA GLU A 186 2.48 -2.36 12.75
C GLU A 186 3.45 -3.30 12.06
N ALA A 187 4.69 -2.83 11.89
CA ALA A 187 5.77 -3.66 11.38
C ALA A 187 7.14 -3.30 12.00
N CYS A 188 8.04 -4.27 12.07
CA CYS A 188 9.39 -4.08 12.59
C CYS A 188 10.34 -5.18 12.09
N GLY A 189 11.66 -4.92 12.09
CA GLY A 189 12.64 -6.00 11.88
C GLY A 189 12.51 -7.16 12.87
N CYS A 190 11.99 -6.89 14.08
CA CYS A 190 11.66 -7.92 15.07
C CYS A 190 10.61 -8.93 14.60
N ASP A 191 9.81 -8.62 13.57
CA ASP A 191 8.84 -9.57 13.00
C ASP A 191 9.52 -10.83 12.50
N LEU A 192 10.74 -10.74 11.96
CA LEU A 192 11.49 -11.92 11.55
C LEU A 192 11.81 -12.82 12.73
N GLN A 193 12.23 -12.25 13.87
CA GLN A 193 12.49 -13.05 15.05
C GLN A 193 11.19 -13.71 15.54
N LYS A 194 10.14 -12.92 15.73
CA LYS A 194 8.87 -13.37 16.33
C LYS A 194 8.09 -14.36 15.46
N LYS A 195 8.00 -14.07 14.15
CA LYS A 195 7.09 -14.76 13.21
C LYS A 195 7.81 -15.79 12.32
N ILE A 196 9.14 -15.75 12.19
CA ILE A 196 9.89 -16.66 11.30
C ILE A 196 10.90 -17.50 12.09
N VAL A 197 11.84 -16.88 12.81
CA VAL A 197 12.93 -17.59 13.52
C VAL A 197 12.40 -18.38 14.71
N ASN A 198 11.62 -17.74 15.58
CA ASN A 198 11.02 -18.40 16.75
C ASN A 198 10.00 -19.48 16.36
N GLN A 199 9.42 -19.38 15.16
CA GLN A 199 8.53 -20.41 14.60
C GLN A 199 9.31 -21.55 13.93
N SER A 200 10.65 -21.54 13.99
CA SER A 200 11.53 -22.58 13.42
C SER A 200 11.38 -22.80 11.91
N ILE A 201 10.88 -21.80 11.17
CA ILE A 201 10.71 -21.86 9.70
C ILE A 201 11.80 -21.10 8.94
N CYS A 202 12.70 -20.41 9.64
CA CYS A 202 13.85 -19.73 9.03
C CYS A 202 14.84 -20.75 8.44
N ILE A 203 15.16 -20.59 7.15
CA ILE A 203 16.15 -21.40 6.44
C ILE A 203 17.45 -20.66 6.11
N GLY A 204 17.60 -19.41 6.57
CA GLY A 204 18.85 -18.65 6.39
C GLY A 204 19.15 -18.18 4.96
N CYS A 205 18.14 -18.04 4.09
CA CYS A 205 18.36 -17.66 2.68
C CYS A 205 18.86 -16.22 2.45
N GLY A 206 18.69 -15.31 3.42
CA GLY A 206 19.18 -13.94 3.33
C GLY A 206 18.27 -12.94 2.59
N THR A 207 17.11 -13.34 2.07
CA THR A 207 16.18 -12.44 1.35
C THR A 207 15.80 -11.20 2.16
N CYS A 208 15.61 -11.35 3.47
CA CYS A 208 15.29 -10.25 4.37
C CYS A 208 16.41 -9.20 4.48
N ALA A 209 17.67 -9.62 4.41
CA ALA A 209 18.83 -8.71 4.41
C ALA A 209 18.95 -7.98 3.08
N ALA A 210 18.72 -8.67 1.96
CA ALA A 210 18.72 -8.09 0.63
C ALA A 210 17.61 -7.02 0.47
N ALA A 211 16.40 -7.32 0.93
CA ALA A 211 15.23 -6.45 0.84
C ALA A 211 15.26 -5.24 1.79
N CYS A 212 16.13 -5.20 2.79
CA CYS A 212 16.14 -4.13 3.79
C CYS A 212 16.76 -2.84 3.21
N PRO A 213 15.99 -1.75 3.04
CA PRO A 213 16.49 -0.54 2.36
C PRO A 213 17.58 0.17 3.17
N THR A 214 17.51 0.12 4.51
CA THR A 214 18.44 0.82 5.40
C THR A 214 19.63 -0.02 5.84
N ARG A 215 19.74 -1.27 5.35
CA ARG A 215 20.72 -2.27 5.79
C ARG A 215 20.67 -2.51 7.32
N ALA A 216 19.49 -2.37 7.91
CA ALA A 216 19.23 -2.73 9.31
C ALA A 216 19.23 -4.24 9.56
N MET A 217 19.18 -5.04 8.49
CA MET A 217 19.21 -6.50 8.54
C MET A 217 20.47 -7.02 7.86
N THR A 218 21.23 -7.84 8.56
CA THR A 218 22.42 -8.54 8.06
C THR A 218 22.31 -10.03 8.36
N MET A 219 23.26 -10.85 7.90
CA MET A 219 23.28 -12.29 8.17
C MET A 219 24.51 -12.65 8.99
N LYS A 220 24.31 -13.42 10.07
CA LYS A 220 25.38 -14.00 10.89
C LYS A 220 25.02 -15.44 11.20
N ASP A 221 25.96 -16.36 10.97
CA ASP A 221 25.78 -17.80 11.23
C ASP A 221 24.49 -18.39 10.61
N GLY A 222 24.15 -17.94 9.39
CA GLY A 222 22.94 -18.37 8.68
C GLY A 222 21.62 -17.86 9.30
N ARG A 223 21.66 -16.83 10.14
CA ARG A 223 20.48 -16.20 10.76
C ARG A 223 20.46 -14.68 10.58
N PRO A 224 19.26 -14.07 10.53
CA PRO A 224 19.13 -12.62 10.44
C PRO A 224 19.62 -11.94 11.72
N LEU A 225 20.54 -11.00 11.58
CA LEU A 225 21.02 -10.12 12.64
C LEU A 225 20.42 -8.73 12.46
N PHE A 226 19.64 -8.29 13.45
CA PHE A 226 18.87 -7.06 13.41
C PHE A 226 19.56 -5.92 14.15
N ASN A 227 19.72 -4.78 13.47
CA ASN A 227 20.15 -3.50 14.05
C ASN A 227 18.93 -2.57 14.18
N CYS A 228 18.50 -2.31 15.41
CA CYS A 228 17.34 -1.48 15.69
C CYS A 228 17.54 0.00 15.33
N ASP A 229 18.76 0.53 15.45
CA ASP A 229 19.06 1.96 15.27
C ASP A 229 18.92 2.39 13.81
N ARG A 230 19.01 1.45 12.87
CA ARG A 230 18.82 1.70 11.43
C ARG A 230 17.42 1.32 10.94
N CYS A 231 16.59 0.70 11.78
CA CYS A 231 15.31 0.17 11.36
C CYS A 231 14.27 1.30 11.24
N VAL A 232 13.67 1.44 10.06
CA VAL A 232 12.58 2.41 9.83
C VAL A 232 11.19 1.79 9.92
N LYS A 233 11.06 0.60 10.53
CA LYS A 233 9.78 -0.10 10.78
C LYS A 233 8.88 -0.24 9.53
N CYS A 234 9.48 -0.37 8.35
CA CYS A 234 8.75 -0.46 7.07
C CYS A 234 8.11 -1.84 6.77
N GLY A 235 8.51 -2.89 7.49
CA GLY A 235 7.97 -4.26 7.32
C GLY A 235 8.46 -5.05 6.11
N LEU A 236 9.18 -4.44 5.17
CA LEU A 236 9.67 -5.10 3.94
C LEU A 236 10.41 -6.41 4.19
N CYS A 237 11.25 -6.47 5.23
CA CYS A 237 12.04 -7.67 5.51
C CYS A 237 11.18 -8.90 5.83
N TYR A 238 10.03 -8.72 6.48
CA TYR A 238 9.05 -9.79 6.72
C TYR A 238 8.21 -10.05 5.47
N TYR A 239 7.76 -9.00 4.78
CA TYR A 239 6.97 -9.14 3.56
C TYR A 239 7.71 -9.92 2.47
N GLN A 240 9.00 -9.67 2.27
CA GLN A 240 9.82 -10.36 1.26
C GLN A 240 10.34 -11.73 1.73
N CYS A 241 10.08 -12.13 2.98
CA CYS A 241 10.52 -13.42 3.47
C CYS A 241 9.77 -14.54 2.74
N THR A 242 10.48 -15.42 2.05
CA THR A 242 9.90 -16.62 1.39
C THR A 242 9.14 -17.57 2.32
N ARG A 243 9.22 -17.35 3.64
CA ARG A 243 8.59 -18.13 4.69
C ARG A 243 7.47 -17.39 5.43
N SER A 244 7.20 -16.12 5.11
CA SER A 244 6.04 -15.40 5.66
C SER A 244 4.76 -15.72 4.89
N TRP A 245 4.85 -15.69 3.57
CA TRP A 245 3.83 -16.13 2.63
C TRP A 245 4.53 -16.60 1.35
N TRP A 246 3.88 -17.47 0.58
CA TRP A 246 4.49 -18.09 -0.60
C TRP A 246 3.47 -18.24 -1.74
N PRO A 247 3.42 -17.29 -2.69
CA PRO A 247 2.44 -17.26 -3.78
C PRO A 247 2.88 -18.17 -4.95
N ILE A 248 3.02 -19.49 -4.69
CA ILE A 248 3.62 -20.42 -5.65
C ILE A 248 2.92 -20.46 -7.01
N ASP A 249 1.59 -20.35 -7.02
CA ASP A 249 0.82 -20.44 -8.27
C ASP A 249 1.07 -19.23 -9.16
N GLN A 250 1.14 -18.03 -8.56
CA GLN A 250 1.50 -16.81 -9.30
C GLN A 250 2.95 -16.86 -9.79
N ILE A 251 3.89 -17.30 -8.95
CA ILE A 251 5.31 -17.44 -9.34
C ILE A 251 5.44 -18.38 -10.54
N ARG A 252 4.74 -19.53 -10.53
CA ARG A 252 4.76 -20.47 -11.66
C ARG A 252 4.17 -19.87 -12.93
N LYS A 253 3.06 -19.14 -12.82
CA LYS A 253 2.43 -18.44 -13.95
C LYS A 253 3.40 -17.44 -14.58
N ASP A 254 4.12 -16.67 -13.77
CA ASP A 254 5.06 -15.67 -14.26
C ASP A 254 6.29 -16.32 -14.90
N MET A 255 6.86 -17.37 -14.30
CA MET A 255 7.98 -18.13 -14.88
C MET A 255 7.63 -18.81 -16.22
N GLN A 256 6.37 -19.20 -16.43
CA GLN A 256 5.91 -19.79 -17.69
C GLN A 256 5.73 -18.75 -18.81
N LYS A 257 5.49 -17.48 -18.48
CA LYS A 257 5.36 -16.39 -19.45
C LYS A 257 6.72 -15.90 -19.98
N GLU A 258 7.79 -16.18 -19.24
CA GLU A 258 9.17 -15.82 -19.59
C GLU A 258 9.87 -16.89 -20.46
N GLN A 259 9.19 -18.01 -20.75
CA GLN A 259 9.64 -19.07 -21.69
C GLN A 259 8.94 -18.95 -23.03
#